data_AF-A0A7Y8FWJ2-F1
#
_entry.id   AF-A0A7Y8FWJ2-F1
#
_cell.length_a   1.000
_cell.length_b   1.000
_cell.length_c   1.000
_cell.angle_alpha   90.00
_cell.angle_beta   90.00
_cell.angle_gamma   90.00
#
_symmetry.space_group_name_H-M   'P 1'
#
loop_
_entity.id
_entity.type
_entity.pdbx_description
1 polymer ?
#
loop_
_entity_poly.entity_id
_entity_poly.type
_entity_poly.pdbx_seq_one_letter_code
_entity_poly.pdbx_strand_id
1 'polypeptide(L)'
;LAQLGAGGGTPLLAALSEAGQWLHARRRRYPAEQQRLLVITDGRLKAIAGLPVLDCPGLLVDIERGPIRLGRAKQLALELHLDYRPIDSL
;
A
#
# COMPACT_ATOMS: atom_id res chain seq x y z
N LEU A 1 -1.64 5.13 -24.89
CA LEU A 1 -1.51 4.82 -23.45
C LEU A 1 -2.78 4.11 -23.02
N ALA A 2 -2.72 2.80 -22.78
CA ALA A 2 -3.86 2.09 -22.21
C ALA A 2 -4.19 2.75 -20.86
N GLN A 3 -5.42 3.25 -20.71
CA GLN A 3 -5.89 3.69 -19.41
C GLN A 3 -5.81 2.46 -18.49
N LEU A 4 -4.98 2.55 -17.44
CA LEU A 4 -5.11 1.66 -16.30
C LEU A 4 -6.56 1.83 -15.84
N GLY A 5 -7.41 0.85 -16.14
CA GLY A 5 -8.77 0.85 -15.67
C GLY A 5 -8.73 1.04 -14.17
N ALA A 6 -9.36 2.10 -13.66
CA ALA A 6 -9.49 2.28 -12.23
C ALA A 6 -10.41 1.16 -11.73
N GLY A 7 -9.82 0.02 -11.38
CA GLY A 7 -10.47 -1.07 -10.66
C GLY A 7 -10.78 -0.63 -9.24
N GLY A 8 -11.62 0.41 -9.09
CA GLY A 8 -11.96 1.02 -7.80
C GLY A 8 -12.95 0.21 -6.97
N GLY A 9 -13.27 -1.02 -7.40
CA GLY A 9 -14.21 -1.91 -6.72
C GLY A 9 -13.60 -2.65 -5.54
N THR A 10 -12.28 -2.86 -5.50
CA THR A 10 -11.61 -3.53 -4.39
C THR A 10 -11.18 -2.48 -3.37
N PRO A 11 -11.77 -2.46 -2.15
CA PRO A 11 -11.31 -1.58 -1.10
C PRO A 11 -9.83 -1.83 -0.82
N LEU A 12 -9.04 -0.78 -0.60
CA LEU A 12 -7.59 -0.89 -0.34
C LEU A 12 -7.26 -1.93 0.74
N LEU A 13 -8.09 -2.05 1.78
CA LEU A 13 -7.92 -3.07 2.81
C LEU A 13 -7.98 -4.50 2.26
N ALA A 14 -8.92 -4.79 1.36
CA ALA A 14 -9.02 -6.09 0.72
C ALA A 14 -7.80 -6.37 -0.17
N ALA A 15 -7.32 -5.37 -0.91
CA ALA A 15 -6.11 -5.48 -1.72
C ALA A 15 -4.86 -5.74 -0.87
N LEU A 16 -4.73 -5.08 0.29
CA LEU A 16 -3.63 -5.32 1.23
C LEU A 16 -3.71 -6.75 1.82
N SER A 17 -4.91 -7.23 2.16
CA SER A 17 -5.11 -8.59 2.66
C SER A 17 -4.74 -9.64 1.61
N GLU A 18 -5.17 -9.44 0.36
CA GLU A 18 -4.82 -10.30 -0.77
C GLU A 18 -3.30 -10.29 -1.02
N ALA A 19 -2.67 -9.12 -0.98
CA ALA A 19 -1.22 -8.99 -1.09
C ALA A 19 -0.48 -9.75 0.02
N GLY A 20 -0.95 -9.67 1.27
CA GLY A 20 -0.38 -10.43 2.39
C GLY A 20 -0.45 -11.94 2.16
N GLN A 21 -1.60 -12.45 1.73
CA GLN A 21 -1.76 -13.87 1.39
C GLN A 21 -0.83 -14.29 0.25
N TRP A 22 -0.73 -13.46 -0.78
CA TRP A 22 0.16 -13.70 -1.92
C TRP A 22 1.64 -13.72 -1.51
N LEU A 23 2.10 -12.75 -0.72
CA LEU A 23 3.48 -12.66 -0.21
C LEU A 23 3.85 -13.92 0.58
N HIS A 24 2.96 -14.35 1.49
CA HIS A 24 3.17 -15.54 2.30
C HIS A 24 3.28 -16.80 1.43
N ALA A 25 2.35 -17.02 0.50
CA ALA A 25 2.39 -18.16 -0.42
C ALA A 25 3.64 -18.15 -1.30
N ARG A 26 4.01 -16.97 -1.80
CA ARG A 26 5.18 -16.78 -2.67
C ARG A 26 6.47 -17.08 -1.92
N ARG A 27 6.58 -16.68 -0.66
CA ARG A 27 7.77 -16.93 0.18
C ARG A 27 7.99 -18.40 0.47
N ARG A 28 6.90 -19.12 0.74
CA ARG A 28 6.95 -20.58 0.92
C ARG A 28 7.41 -21.30 -0.35
N ARG A 29 7.01 -20.80 -1.53
CA ARG A 29 7.37 -21.38 -2.81
C ARG A 29 8.80 -21.05 -3.24
N TYR A 30 9.27 -19.84 -2.94
CA TYR A 30 10.58 -19.33 -3.34
C TYR A 30 11.29 -18.64 -2.17
N PRO A 31 11.91 -19.40 -1.24
CA PRO A 31 12.47 -18.84 -0.01
C PRO A 31 13.65 -17.90 -0.22
N ALA A 32 14.35 -17.99 -1.36
CA ALA A 32 15.44 -17.08 -1.72
C ALA A 32 14.97 -15.79 -2.42
N GLU A 33 13.68 -15.68 -2.78
CA GLU A 33 13.15 -14.52 -3.50
C GLU A 33 13.00 -13.33 -2.55
N GLN A 34 13.61 -12.20 -2.93
CA GLN A 34 13.45 -10.94 -2.21
C GLN A 34 12.11 -10.31 -2.59
N GLN A 35 11.23 -10.16 -1.61
CA GLN A 35 9.91 -9.56 -1.78
C GLN A 35 9.90 -8.12 -1.30
N ARG A 36 9.21 -7.25 -2.03
CA ARG A 36 8.99 -5.86 -1.66
C ARG A 36 7.55 -5.47 -1.95
N LEU A 37 6.99 -4.60 -1.12
CA LEU A 37 5.67 -4.02 -1.32
C LEU A 37 5.77 -2.55 -1.72
N LEU A 38 5.00 -2.15 -2.73
CA LEU A 38 4.81 -0.75 -3.09
C LEU A 38 3.32 -0.42 -3.03
N VAL A 39 2.94 0.52 -2.16
CA VAL A 39 1.57 1.02 -2.04
C VAL A 39 1.53 2.42 -2.62
N ILE A 40 0.64 2.67 -3.57
CA ILE A 40 0.41 4.00 -4.14
C ILE A 40 -1.03 4.39 -3.83
N THR A 41 -1.23 5.47 -3.08
CA THR A 41 -2.57 5.89 -2.65
C THR A 41 -2.65 7.39 -2.41
N ASP A 42 -3.81 7.98 -2.66
CA ASP A 42 -4.13 9.37 -2.32
C ASP A 42 -4.81 9.49 -0.94
N GLY A 43 -4.72 8.44 -0.11
CA GLY A 43 -5.24 8.46 1.25
C GLY A 43 -6.76 8.36 1.36
N ARG A 44 -7.49 8.01 0.29
CA ARG A 44 -8.96 7.83 0.30
C ARG A 44 -9.44 6.56 1.01
N LEU A 45 -8.94 6.32 2.22
CA LEU A 45 -9.43 5.30 3.13
C LEU A 45 -10.28 5.95 4.22
N LYS A 46 -11.44 5.37 4.55
CA LYS A 46 -12.33 5.88 5.60
C LYS A 46 -11.93 5.39 7.01
N ALA A 47 -11.39 4.19 7.12
CA ALA A 47 -10.97 3.59 8.38
C ALA A 47 -9.69 2.76 8.18
N ILE A 48 -8.76 2.84 9.14
CA ILE A 48 -7.44 2.21 9.12
C ILE A 48 -7.39 0.98 10.06
N ALA A 49 -8.51 0.61 10.68
CA ALA A 49 -8.58 -0.57 11.54
C ALA A 49 -8.50 -1.88 10.72
N GLY A 50 -7.86 -2.90 11.30
CA GLY A 50 -7.84 -4.26 10.74
C GLY A 50 -6.83 -4.48 9.61
N LEU A 51 -5.79 -3.65 9.51
CA LEU A 51 -4.74 -3.84 8.50
C LEU A 51 -3.99 -5.16 8.69
N PRO A 52 -3.64 -5.84 7.59
CA PRO A 52 -2.85 -7.06 7.67
C PRO A 52 -1.39 -6.76 8.05
N VAL A 53 -0.73 -7.73 8.66
CA VAL A 53 0.73 -7.73 8.81
C VAL A 53 1.36 -8.13 7.48
N LEU A 54 2.26 -7.29 6.96
CA LEU A 54 2.93 -7.50 5.68
C LEU A 54 4.42 -7.73 5.95
N ASP A 55 4.82 -9.00 5.98
CA ASP A 55 6.18 -9.43 6.35
C ASP A 55 7.22 -9.15 5.24
N CYS A 56 7.30 -7.95 4.70
CA CYS A 56 8.32 -7.58 3.72
C CYS A 56 8.65 -6.09 3.81
N PRO A 57 9.87 -5.67 3.42
CA PRO A 57 10.16 -4.26 3.27
C PRO A 57 9.23 -3.64 2.23
N GLY A 58 8.79 -2.42 2.47
CA GLY A 58 7.93 -1.74 1.51
C GLY A 58 7.89 -0.24 1.67
N LEU A 59 7.33 0.39 0.64
CA LEU A 59 7.22 1.83 0.49
C LEU A 59 5.76 2.19 0.20
N LEU A 60 5.24 3.18 0.91
CA LEU A 60 4.01 3.87 0.58
C LEU A 60 4.35 5.22 -0.08
N VAL A 61 3.89 5.37 -1.32
CA VAL A 61 3.92 6.62 -2.08
C VAL A 61 2.58 7.32 -1.92
N ASP A 62 2.62 8.46 -1.25
CA ASP A 62 1.46 9.31 -1.04
C ASP A 62 1.29 10.25 -2.24
N ILE A 63 0.21 10.03 -3.00
CA ILE A 63 -0.15 10.82 -4.17
C ILE A 63 -1.21 11.87 -3.86
N GLU A 64 -1.51 12.12 -2.58
CA GLU A 64 -2.37 13.21 -2.15
C GLU A 64 -1.73 14.56 -2.54
N ARG A 65 -2.41 15.28 -3.43
CA ARG A 65 -1.99 16.59 -3.93
C ARG A 65 -3.08 17.62 -3.66
N GLY A 66 -2.67 18.85 -3.36
CA GLY A 66 -3.58 19.97 -3.12
C GLY A 66 -3.21 20.79 -1.88
N PRO A 67 -3.90 21.93 -1.68
CA PRO A 67 -3.63 22.84 -0.58
C PRO A 67 -4.07 22.29 0.79
N ILE A 68 -4.99 21.32 0.81
CA ILE A 68 -5.47 20.64 2.02
C ILE A 68 -5.11 19.16 1.88
N ARG A 69 -4.36 18.65 2.86
CA ARG A 69 -3.96 17.23 2.95
C ARG A 69 -4.62 16.62 4.18
N LEU A 70 -5.29 15.50 4.00
CA LEU A 70 -5.89 14.71 5.08
C LEU A 70 -4.84 13.90 5.84
N GLY A 71 -3.68 13.64 5.24
CA GLY A 71 -2.55 12.99 5.91
C GLY A 71 -2.77 11.50 6.23
N ARG A 72 -3.83 10.90 5.68
CA ARG A 72 -4.23 9.51 5.95
C ARG A 72 -3.23 8.49 5.41
N ALA A 73 -2.58 8.81 4.29
CA ALA A 73 -1.53 7.98 3.71
C ALA A 73 -0.33 7.81 4.66
N LYS A 74 0.03 8.87 5.39
CA LYS A 74 1.10 8.81 6.40
C LYS A 74 0.72 7.91 7.57
N GLN A 75 -0.51 8.02 8.07
CA GLN A 75 -1.00 7.12 9.12
C GLN A 75 -1.04 5.66 8.63
N LEU A 76 -1.49 5.43 7.38
CA LEU A 76 -1.50 4.09 6.79
C LEU A 76 -0.08 3.49 6.69
N ALA A 77 0.92 4.29 6.30
CA ALA A 77 2.31 3.84 6.25
C ALA A 77 2.83 3.44 7.64
N LEU A 78 2.51 4.23 8.67
CA LEU A 78 2.87 3.93 10.06
C LEU A 78 2.28 2.58 10.52
N GLU A 79 0.98 2.38 10.32
CA GLU A 79 0.28 1.16 10.77
C GLU A 79 0.74 -0.10 10.01
N LEU A 80 1.06 0.05 8.71
CA LEU A 80 1.62 -1.02 7.90
C LEU A 80 3.13 -1.22 8.07
N HIS A 81 3.80 -0.39 8.89
CA HIS A 81 5.26 -0.40 9.05
C HIS A 81 6.02 -0.25 7.72
N LEU A 82 5.54 0.65 6.85
CA LEU A 82 6.14 0.96 5.56
C LEU A 82 6.91 2.27 5.61
N ASP A 83 7.95 2.37 4.78
CA ASP A 83 8.57 3.65 4.48
C ASP A 83 7.53 4.58 3.84
N TYR A 84 7.59 5.87 4.15
CA TYR A 84 6.65 6.87 3.61
C TYR A 84 7.39 7.86 2.72
N ARG A 85 6.87 8.10 1.51
CA ARG A 85 7.33 9.19 0.64
C ARG A 85 6.16 9.92 -0.01
N PRO A 86 6.05 11.25 0.14
CA PRO A 86 5.14 12.02 -0.71
C PRO A 86 5.65 12.02 -2.15
N ILE A 87 4.74 11.97 -3.11
CA ILE A 87 5.09 11.94 -4.54
C ILE A 87 5.88 13.17 -4.98
N ASP A 88 5.68 14.31 -4.30
CA ASP A 88 6.42 15.55 -4.58
C ASP A 88 7.90 15.49 -4.13
N SER A 89 8.32 14.44 -3.43
CA SER A 89 9.71 14.21 -3.01
C SER A 89 10.47 13.18 -3.85
N LEU A 90 9.85 12.68 -4.92
CA LEU A 90 10.42 11.72 -5.88
C LEU A 90 10.83 12.45 -7.16
#